data_AF-A0A1Z9NF62-F1
#
_entry.id   AF-A0A1Z9NF62-F1
#
_cell.length_a   1.000
_cell.length_b   1.000
_cell.length_c   1.000
_cell.angle_alpha   90.00
_cell.angle_beta   90.00
_cell.angle_gamma   90.00
#
_symmetry.space_group_name_H-M   'P 1'
#
loop_
_entity.id
_entity.type
_entity.pdbx_description
1 polymer ?
#
loop_
_entity_poly.entity_id
_entity_poly.type
_entity_poly.pdbx_seq_one_letter_code
_entity_poly.pdbx_strand_id
1 'polypeptide(L)' 'MSDDVMNIEMNRDDEVKILRLRTNEGSFADIEVRPGPDEGVVLMIYQILEDKSRKAVKWVPNLQMI' A
#
# COMPACT_ATOMS: atom_id res chain seq x y z
N MET A 1 -14.58 0.92 19.06
CA MET A 1 -14.69 0.03 17.90
C MET A 1 -13.36 -0.67 17.80
N SER A 2 -13.35 -2.00 17.69
CA SER A 2 -12.10 -2.73 17.40
C SER A 2 -11.62 -2.24 16.04
N ASP A 3 -10.41 -1.73 15.94
CA ASP A 3 -9.80 -1.44 14.65
C ASP A 3 -9.44 -2.78 14.01
N ASP A 4 -10.42 -3.37 13.32
CA ASP A 4 -10.25 -4.69 12.72
C ASP A 4 -9.16 -4.61 11.64
N VAL A 5 -8.03 -5.26 11.92
CA VAL A 5 -6.93 -5.39 10.97
C VAL A 5 -7.34 -6.40 9.90
N MET A 6 -7.54 -5.91 8.68
CA MET A 6 -7.86 -6.74 7.52
C MET A 6 -6.59 -7.09 6.75
N ASN A 7 -6.43 -8.38 6.44
CA ASN A 7 -5.36 -8.81 5.54
C ASN A 7 -5.65 -8.38 4.11
N ILE A 8 -4.61 -8.01 3.38
CA ILE A 8 -4.68 -7.88 1.93
C ILE A 8 -4.21 -9.19 1.31
N GLU A 9 -5.14 -9.91 0.73
CA GLU A 9 -4.86 -11.05 -0.14
C GLU A 9 -4.71 -10.53 -1.58
N MET A 10 -3.67 -10.94 -2.29
CA MET A 10 -3.47 -10.63 -3.70
C MET A 10 -3.08 -11.86 -4.49
N ASN A 11 -3.70 -12.04 -5.65
CA ASN A 11 -3.30 -13.04 -6.63
C ASN A 11 -2.49 -12.39 -7.76
N ARG A 12 -1.85 -13.21 -8.61
CA ARG A 12 -1.07 -12.70 -9.76
C ARG A 12 -1.91 -11.88 -10.75
N ASP A 13 -3.20 -12.16 -10.84
CA ASP A 13 -4.13 -11.51 -11.78
C ASP A 13 -4.85 -10.30 -11.18
N ASP A 14 -4.61 -9.97 -9.91
CA ASP A 14 -5.23 -8.82 -9.26
C ASP A 14 -4.67 -7.49 -9.80
N GLU A 15 -5.50 -6.45 -9.84
CA GLU A 15 -5.05 -5.08 -10.08
C GLU A 15 -4.30 -4.49 -8.86
N VAL A 16 -3.82 -3.26 -9.00
CA VAL A 16 -3.17 -2.52 -7.91
C VAL A 16 -4.17 -2.23 -6.79
N LYS A 17 -3.83 -2.62 -5.56
CA LYS A 17 -4.58 -2.24 -4.35
C LYS A 17 -3.93 -1.03 -3.68
N ILE A 18 -4.73 -0.14 -3.10
CA ILE A 18 -4.24 1.06 -2.39
C ILE A 18 -4.66 0.99 -0.93
N LEU A 19 -3.67 0.89 -0.04
CA LEU A 19 -3.83 1.10 1.40
C LEU A 19 -3.65 2.58 1.70
N ARG A 20 -4.71 3.24 2.16
CA ARG A 20 -4.67 4.66 2.51
C ARG A 20 -4.55 4.82 4.03
N LEU A 21 -3.41 5.35 4.47
CA LEU A 21 -3.12 5.60 5.87
C LEU A 21 -3.60 7.00 6.25
N ARG A 22 -4.50 7.07 7.23
CA ARG A 22 -5.17 8.31 7.65
C ARG A 22 -5.28 8.41 9.16
N THR A 23 -5.28 9.65 9.65
CA THR A 23 -5.76 10.02 10.97
C THR A 23 -7.12 10.71 10.84
N ASN A 24 -7.69 11.17 11.94
CA ASN A 24 -8.89 12.00 11.93
C ASN A 24 -8.68 13.34 11.20
N GLU A 25 -7.43 13.77 11.03
CA GLU A 25 -7.06 15.05 10.42
C GLU A 25 -6.80 14.94 8.91
N GLY A 26 -6.57 13.73 8.39
CA GLY A 26 -6.36 13.51 6.96
C GLY A 26 -5.57 12.25 6.62
N SER A 27 -5.40 12.02 5.32
CA SER A 27 -4.50 10.96 4.80
C SER A 27 -3.07 11.49 4.75
N PHE A 28 -2.11 10.73 5.26
CA PHE A 28 -0.69 11.12 5.30
C PHE A 28 0.21 10.21 4.48
N ALA A 29 -0.26 9.01 4.13
CA ALA A 29 0.47 8.10 3.25
C ALA A 29 -0.50 7.20 2.46
N ASP A 30 -0.08 6.84 1.25
CA ASP A 30 -0.69 5.76 0.46
C ASP A 30 0.36 4.67 0.25
N ILE A 31 -0.03 3.40 0.37
CA ILE A 31 0.79 2.25 -0.03
C ILE A 31 0.09 1.59 -1.20
N GLU A 32 0.72 1.63 -2.37
CA GLU A 32 0.31 0.83 -3.52
C GLU A 32 0.90 -0.58 -3.38
N VAL A 33 0.02 -1.57 -3.41
CA VAL A 33 0.35 -2.99 -3.40
C VAL A 33 0.12 -3.52 -4.81
N ARG A 34 1.16 -4.06 -5.44
CA ARG A 34 1.11 -4.56 -6.81
C ARG A 34 1.57 -6.02 -6.87
N PRO A 35 1.00 -6.87 -7.74
CA PRO A 35 1.52 -8.21 -7.94
C PRO A 35 2.99 -8.14 -8.33
N GLY A 36 3.80 -8.95 -7.67
CA GLY A 36 5.21 -9.15 -7.97
C GLY A 36 5.45 -10.47 -8.70
N PRO A 37 6.68 -10.73 -9.16
CA PRO A 37 7.07 -12.04 -9.65
C PRO A 37 6.95 -13.11 -8.55
N ASP A 38 6.84 -14.38 -8.94
CA ASP A 38 6.89 -15.51 -8.01
C ASP A 38 5.85 -15.46 -6.88
N GLU A 39 4.64 -14.96 -7.16
CA GLU A 39 3.55 -14.80 -6.16
C GLU A 39 3.88 -13.82 -5.02
N GLY A 40 4.95 -13.04 -5.16
CA GLY A 40 5.25 -11.96 -4.23
C GLY A 40 4.41 -10.70 -4.47
N VAL A 41 4.61 -9.71 -3.61
CA VAL A 41 4.01 -8.37 -3.76
C VAL A 41 5.07 -7.28 -3.78
N VAL A 42 4.84 -6.26 -4.58
CA VAL A 42 5.66 -5.04 -4.61
C VAL A 42 4.90 -3.93 -3.89
N LEU A 43 5.59 -3.24 -2.97
CA LEU A 43 5.02 -2.07 -2.29
C LEU A 43 5.67 -0.79 -2.81
N MET A 44 4.85 0.21 -3.13
CA MET A 44 5.29 1.58 -3.31
C MET A 44 4.62 2.47 -2.26
N ILE A 45 5.44 3.05 -1.39
CA ILE A 45 4.97 3.94 -0.32
C ILE A 45 5.09 5.38 -0.82
N TYR A 46 3.98 6.10 -0.70
CA TYR A 46 3.89 7.53 -1.00
C TYR A 46 3.58 8.29 0.28
N GLN A 47 4.28 9.41 0.49
CA GLN A 47 3.86 10.44 1.43
C GLN A 47 2.84 11.35 0.73
N ILE A 48 1.75 11.66 1.42
CA ILE A 48 0.78 12.68 0.99
C ILE A 48 1.25 14.02 1.53
N LEU A 49 1.47 14.99 0.64
CA LEU A 49 1.89 16.34 1.00
C LEU A 49 0.68 17.24 1.28
N GLU A 50 0.91 18.45 1.81
CA GLU A 50 -0.15 19.41 2.15
C GLU A 50 -1.03 19.80 0.94
N ASP A 51 -0.42 19.86 -0.25
CA ASP A 51 -1.12 20.11 -1.51
C ASP A 51 -1.88 18.88 -2.06
N LYS A 52 -1.91 17.79 -1.28
CA LYS A 52 -2.49 16.47 -1.61
C LYS A 52 -1.77 15.71 -2.72
N SER A 53 -0.62 16.20 -3.18
CA SER A 53 0.23 15.46 -4.11
C SER A 53 0.89 14.26 -3.41
N ARG A 54 1.26 13.27 -4.23
CA ARG A 54 1.96 12.06 -3.77
C ARG A 54 3.44 12.16 -4.07
N LYS A 55 4.28 11.98 -3.06
CA LYS A 55 5.73 11.82 -3.22
C LYS A 55 6.12 10.38 -2.91
N ALA A 56 6.69 9.67 -3.88
CA ALA A 56 7.25 8.35 -3.62
C ALA A 56 8.41 8.44 -2.62
N VAL A 57 8.35 7.65 -1.55
CA VAL A 57 9.35 7.67 -0.46
C VAL A 57 10.08 6.35 -0.31
N LYS A 58 9.45 5.22 -0.63
CA LYS A 58 10.08 3.92 -0.50
C LYS A 58 9.49 2.92 -1.47
N TRP A 59 10.38 2.17 -2.11
CA TRP A 59 10.06 0.98 -2.88
C TRP A 59 10.51 -0.25 -2.09
N VAL A 60 9.62 -1.24 -1.99
CA VAL A 60 9.94 -2.54 -1.39
C VAL A 60 9.71 -3.64 -2.44
N PRO A 61 10.78 -4.24 -2.97
CA PRO A 61 10.66 -5.29 -3.96
C PRO A 61 10.14 -6.59 -3.36
N ASN A 62 9.26 -7.24 -4.12
CA ASN A 62 8.99 -8.67 -4.11
C ASN A 62 8.91 -9.34 -2.72
N LEU A 63 8.15 -8.72 -1.81
CA LEU A 63 7.81 -9.30 -0.51
C LEU A 63 7.11 -10.63 -0.73
N GLN A 64 7.73 -11.70 -0.24
CA GLN A 64 7.16 -13.03 -0.30
C GLN A 64 6.02 -13.11 0.72
N MET A 65 4.86 -13.61 0.27
CA MET A 65 3.75 -13.92 1.17
C MET A 65 4.09 -15.24 1.88
N ILE A 66 4.09 -15.24 3.21
CA ILE A 66 4.43 -16.40 4.07
C ILE A 66 3.14 -17.06 4.54
#